data_AF-A0A8T4LEM0-F1
#
_entry.id   AF-A0A8T4LEM0-F1
#
_cell.length_a   1.000
_cell.length_b   1.000
_cell.length_c   1.000
_cell.angle_alpha   90.00
_cell.angle_beta   90.00
_cell.angle_gamma   90.00
#
_symmetry.space_group_name_H-M   'P 1'
#
loop_
_entity.id
_entity.type
_entity.pdbx_description
1 polymer ?
#
loop_
_entity_poly.entity_id
_entity_poly.type
_entity_poly.pdbx_seq_one_letter_code
_entity_poly.pdbx_strand_id
1 'polypeptide(L)'
;MKIKPYINKLSNSKEYKEFHGKYSDSFMMAGFFILDFETGKNLHQIDYYVPTERKIAAFTLDRGVIMQMLDMIDSKIVPEKLDMEVNIDLDAIHGILEDEMKNRSITEEVKKIIAILQAINGKKIWNLNCVLSGMSILKVHLDDESKTVLKMEKSSILDYVKKMPAMLPQKADNGELGKIMGQDSEKDIKEKIKSIQSIEKELKKEEEKYAEELKKKGKKKDKSTTEKQTKKE
;
A
#
# COMPACT_ATOMS: atom_id res chain seq x y z
N MET A 1 6.50 -8.25 -15.83
CA MET A 1 5.07 -8.40 -16.06
C MET A 1 4.61 -7.19 -16.85
N LYS A 2 3.84 -7.41 -17.90
CA LYS A 2 3.26 -6.33 -18.70
C LYS A 2 1.97 -5.84 -18.03
N ILE A 3 1.53 -4.62 -18.31
CA ILE A 3 0.24 -4.11 -17.83
C ILE A 3 -0.94 -4.70 -18.61
N LYS A 4 -0.74 -4.99 -19.91
CA LYS A 4 -1.77 -5.49 -20.82
C LYS A 4 -2.61 -6.67 -20.28
N PRO A 5 -2.03 -7.70 -19.62
CA PRO A 5 -2.81 -8.79 -19.01
C PRO A 5 -3.83 -8.31 -17.97
N TYR A 6 -3.49 -7.29 -17.16
CA TYR A 6 -4.39 -6.74 -16.14
C TYR A 6 -5.56 -5.98 -16.77
N ILE A 7 -5.27 -5.21 -17.82
CA ILE A 7 -6.28 -4.51 -18.62
C ILE A 7 -7.23 -5.52 -19.26
N ASN A 8 -6.68 -6.57 -19.90
CA ASN A 8 -7.48 -7.62 -20.53
C ASN A 8 -8.33 -8.40 -19.51
N LYS A 9 -7.80 -8.63 -18.30
CA LYS A 9 -8.54 -9.26 -17.21
C LYS A 9 -9.72 -8.38 -16.80
N LEU A 10 -9.49 -7.08 -16.66
CA LEU A 10 -10.54 -6.12 -16.30
C LEU A 10 -11.59 -6.01 -17.40
N SER A 11 -11.19 -5.82 -18.67
CA SER A 11 -12.13 -5.64 -19.78
C SER A 11 -13.06 -6.83 -20.02
N ASN A 12 -12.60 -8.03 -19.66
CA ASN A 12 -13.39 -9.25 -19.77
C ASN A 12 -14.28 -9.52 -18.56
N SER A 13 -14.10 -8.79 -17.46
CA SER A 13 -14.86 -8.96 -16.22
C SER A 13 -16.30 -8.48 -16.39
N LYS A 14 -17.21 -9.06 -15.61
CA LYS A 14 -18.63 -8.68 -15.62
C LYS A 14 -18.80 -7.29 -15.01
N GLU A 15 -18.08 -7.02 -13.91
CA GLU A 15 -18.08 -5.77 -13.17
C GLU A 15 -17.69 -4.60 -14.08
N TYR A 16 -16.65 -4.76 -14.91
CA TYR A 16 -16.25 -3.73 -15.85
C TYR A 16 -17.28 -3.50 -16.95
N LYS A 17 -17.87 -4.57 -17.51
CA LYS A 17 -18.90 -4.45 -18.55
C LYS A 17 -20.14 -3.73 -18.04
N GLU A 18 -20.57 -4.04 -16.81
CA GLU A 18 -21.68 -3.35 -16.13
C GLU A 18 -21.34 -1.89 -15.85
N PHE A 19 -20.13 -1.62 -15.33
CA PHE A 19 -19.63 -0.28 -15.11
C PHE A 19 -19.60 0.55 -16.40
N HIS A 20 -19.01 0.02 -17.47
CA HIS A 20 -18.87 0.72 -18.75
C HIS A 20 -20.22 0.95 -19.44
N GLY A 21 -21.18 0.02 -19.26
CA GLY A 21 -22.55 0.21 -19.73
C GLY A 21 -23.28 1.37 -19.00
N LYS A 22 -22.96 1.59 -17.71
CA LYS A 22 -23.53 2.68 -16.92
C LYS A 22 -22.79 4.02 -17.10
N TYR A 23 -21.48 3.97 -17.28
CA TYR A 23 -20.58 5.13 -17.34
C TYR A 23 -19.71 5.09 -18.61
N SER A 24 -20.34 5.29 -19.76
CA SER A 24 -19.67 5.23 -21.07
C SER A 24 -18.72 6.41 -21.32
N ASP A 25 -18.86 7.51 -20.56
CA ASP A 25 -17.98 8.68 -20.54
C ASP A 25 -16.72 8.47 -19.68
N SER A 26 -16.65 7.36 -18.95
CA SER A 26 -15.50 7.06 -18.09
C SER A 26 -14.23 6.76 -18.90
N PHE A 27 -13.08 7.08 -18.32
CA PHE A 27 -11.79 6.80 -18.95
C PHE A 27 -10.75 6.40 -17.91
N MET A 28 -9.80 5.55 -18.31
CA MET A 28 -8.68 5.14 -17.46
C MET A 28 -7.83 6.37 -17.14
N MET A 29 -7.58 6.62 -15.86
CA MET A 29 -6.77 7.76 -15.41
C MET A 29 -5.43 7.32 -14.83
N ALA A 30 -5.39 6.17 -14.15
CA ALA A 30 -4.19 5.69 -13.50
C ALA A 30 -4.15 4.18 -13.35
N GLY A 31 -2.93 3.63 -13.28
CA GLY A 31 -2.65 2.28 -12.81
C GLY A 31 -1.89 2.35 -11.50
N PHE A 32 -2.38 1.67 -10.46
CA PHE A 32 -1.76 1.62 -9.15
C PHE A 32 -1.27 0.20 -8.86
N PHE A 33 0.03 0.07 -8.59
CA PHE A 33 0.69 -1.23 -8.44
C PHE A 33 1.55 -1.23 -7.18
N ILE A 34 1.33 -2.18 -6.29
CA ILE A 34 2.21 -2.46 -5.16
C ILE A 34 2.97 -3.73 -5.48
N LEU A 35 4.30 -3.61 -5.56
CA LEU A 35 5.22 -4.72 -5.65
C LEU A 35 5.87 -4.90 -4.28
N ASP A 36 5.52 -5.97 -3.58
CA ASP A 36 6.03 -6.28 -2.24
C ASP A 36 7.01 -7.45 -2.33
N PHE A 37 8.31 -7.12 -2.26
CA PHE A 37 9.38 -8.11 -2.41
C PHE A 37 9.65 -8.87 -1.10
N GLU A 38 9.13 -8.41 0.03
CA GLU A 38 9.29 -9.07 1.32
C GLU A 38 8.24 -10.16 1.53
N THR A 39 6.98 -9.84 1.24
CA THR A 39 5.85 -10.76 1.49
C THR A 39 5.32 -11.42 0.24
N GLY A 40 5.70 -10.93 -0.95
CA GLY A 40 5.14 -11.38 -2.24
C GLY A 40 3.68 -10.95 -2.46
N LYS A 41 3.11 -10.16 -1.55
CA LYS A 41 1.72 -9.70 -1.64
C LYS A 41 1.63 -8.46 -2.53
N ASN A 42 1.55 -8.71 -3.83
CA ASN A 42 1.34 -7.66 -4.80
C ASN A 42 -0.13 -7.20 -4.80
N LEU A 43 -0.34 -5.94 -5.16
CA LEU A 43 -1.66 -5.35 -5.38
C LEU A 43 -1.68 -4.66 -6.74
N HIS A 44 -2.70 -4.93 -7.55
CA HIS A 44 -2.88 -4.32 -8.85
C HIS A 44 -4.27 -3.70 -8.91
N GLN A 45 -4.29 -2.39 -9.12
CA GLN A 45 -5.48 -1.58 -9.21
C GLN A 45 -5.45 -0.73 -10.47
N ILE A 46 -6.59 -0.58 -11.12
CA ILE A 46 -6.78 0.31 -12.27
C ILE A 46 -7.89 1.28 -11.95
N ASP A 47 -7.62 2.56 -12.10
CA ASP A 47 -8.52 3.64 -11.74
C ASP A 47 -9.11 4.28 -13.00
N TYR A 48 -10.44 4.41 -13.00
CA TYR A 48 -11.20 5.11 -14.03
C TYR A 48 -11.79 6.38 -13.45
N TYR A 49 -11.63 7.49 -14.15
CA TYR A 49 -12.35 8.70 -13.84
C TYR A 49 -13.74 8.65 -14.48
N VAL A 50 -14.77 9.03 -13.71
CA VAL A 50 -16.16 9.16 -14.16
C VAL A 50 -16.53 10.64 -14.17
N PRO A 51 -16.46 11.34 -15.32
CA PRO A 51 -16.71 12.77 -15.41
C PRO A 51 -18.10 13.18 -14.91
N THR A 52 -19.13 12.42 -15.27
CA THR A 52 -20.52 12.71 -14.89
C THR A 52 -20.73 12.76 -13.38
N GLU A 53 -20.07 11.87 -12.63
CA GLU A 53 -20.20 11.81 -11.16
C GLU A 53 -19.07 12.53 -10.42
N ARG A 54 -18.00 12.94 -11.11
CA ARG A 54 -16.74 13.44 -10.54
C ARG A 54 -16.15 12.50 -9.49
N LYS A 55 -16.17 11.21 -9.81
CA LYS A 55 -15.69 10.12 -8.94
C LYS A 55 -14.64 9.28 -9.63
N ILE A 56 -13.91 8.51 -8.84
CA ILE A 56 -12.93 7.53 -9.30
C ILE A 56 -13.51 6.14 -9.06
N ALA A 57 -13.59 5.33 -10.10
CA ALA A 57 -13.88 3.91 -10.00
C ALA A 57 -12.56 3.14 -9.93
N ALA A 58 -12.22 2.64 -8.74
CA ALA A 58 -11.03 1.85 -8.47
C ALA A 58 -11.33 0.36 -8.63
N PHE A 59 -10.61 -0.32 -9.51
CA PHE A 59 -10.75 -1.76 -9.77
C PHE A 59 -9.54 -2.52 -9.24
N THR A 60 -9.69 -3.24 -8.15
CA THR A 60 -8.65 -4.18 -7.65
C THR A 60 -8.75 -5.51 -8.39
N LEU A 61 -7.62 -6.11 -8.78
CA LEU A 61 -7.59 -7.28 -9.67
C LEU A 61 -7.08 -8.58 -9.06
N ASP A 62 -6.49 -8.58 -7.85
CA ASP A 62 -5.75 -9.74 -7.33
C ASP A 62 -6.66 -10.88 -6.84
N ARG A 63 -7.74 -10.57 -6.13
CA ARG A 63 -8.66 -11.57 -5.53
C ARG A 63 -10.00 -11.67 -6.27
N GLY A 64 -9.94 -11.49 -7.59
CA GLY A 64 -11.11 -11.18 -8.42
C GLY A 64 -11.15 -9.70 -8.76
N VAL A 65 -12.11 -9.30 -9.59
CA VAL A 65 -12.31 -7.89 -9.94
C VAL A 65 -13.27 -7.28 -8.94
N ILE A 66 -12.78 -6.37 -8.11
CA ILE A 66 -13.59 -5.65 -7.12
C ILE A 66 -13.58 -4.17 -7.51
N MET A 67 -14.76 -3.60 -7.73
CA MET A 67 -14.94 -2.19 -8.03
C MET A 67 -15.33 -1.42 -6.77
N GLN A 68 -14.70 -0.27 -6.55
CA GLN A 68 -15.07 0.68 -5.51
C GLN A 68 -15.18 2.09 -6.10
N MET A 69 -16.23 2.82 -5.74
CA MET A 69 -16.37 4.22 -6.10
C MET A 69 -15.78 5.08 -4.98
N LEU A 70 -14.84 5.95 -5.35
CA LEU A 70 -14.12 6.86 -4.46
C LEU A 70 -14.45 8.31 -4.83
N ASP A 71 -14.57 9.15 -3.81
CA ASP A 71 -14.71 10.60 -4.00
C ASP A 71 -13.34 11.22 -4.31
N MET A 72 -13.34 12.23 -5.19
CA MET A 72 -12.13 13.00 -5.46
C MET A 72 -11.80 13.93 -4.27
N ILE A 73 -10.53 13.94 -3.87
CA ILE A 73 -10.03 14.82 -2.82
C ILE A 73 -10.06 16.30 -3.26
N ASP A 74 -9.77 16.56 -4.54
CA ASP A 74 -9.85 17.90 -5.13
C ASP A 74 -10.79 17.91 -6.34
N SER A 75 -11.96 18.52 -6.16
CA SER A 75 -12.99 18.60 -7.21
C SER A 75 -12.61 19.51 -8.39
N LYS A 76 -11.49 20.25 -8.32
CA LYS A 76 -11.05 21.17 -9.38
C LYS A 76 -10.09 20.54 -10.39
N ILE A 77 -9.42 19.45 -10.02
CA ILE A 77 -8.42 18.81 -10.89
C ILE A 77 -9.12 17.71 -11.68
N VAL A 78 -9.18 17.87 -13.01
CA VAL A 78 -9.65 16.80 -13.91
C VAL A 78 -8.45 15.97 -14.33
N PRO A 79 -8.42 14.66 -14.04
CA PRO A 79 -7.32 13.80 -14.47
C PRO A 79 -7.21 13.72 -15.98
N GLU A 80 -6.00 13.51 -16.49
CA GLU A 80 -5.79 13.22 -17.90
C GLU A 80 -6.11 11.75 -18.20
N LYS A 81 -6.57 11.51 -19.44
CA LYS A 81 -6.81 10.16 -19.92
C LYS A 81 -5.49 9.45 -20.17
N LEU A 82 -5.35 8.27 -19.57
CA LEU A 82 -4.24 7.37 -19.78
C LEU A 82 -4.57 6.42 -20.94
N ASP A 83 -3.66 6.31 -21.91
CA ASP A 83 -3.74 5.29 -22.95
C ASP A 83 -3.27 3.92 -22.44
N MET A 84 -3.64 2.84 -23.13
CA MET A 84 -3.31 1.47 -22.72
C MET A 84 -1.93 0.99 -23.21
N GLU A 85 -1.17 1.86 -23.88
CA GLU A 85 0.09 1.51 -24.52
C GLU A 85 1.26 1.91 -23.64
N VAL A 86 1.75 0.96 -22.84
CA VAL A 86 2.84 1.24 -21.89
C VAL A 86 4.11 0.54 -22.38
N ASN A 87 5.22 1.27 -22.41
CA ASN A 87 6.50 0.81 -22.93
C ASN A 87 7.35 0.09 -21.86
N ILE A 88 7.09 0.38 -20.59
CA ILE A 88 7.81 -0.20 -19.46
C ILE A 88 7.02 -1.31 -18.82
N ASP A 89 7.68 -2.45 -18.66
CA ASP A 89 7.15 -3.58 -17.92
C ASP A 89 7.38 -3.36 -16.41
N LEU A 90 6.42 -3.76 -15.58
CA LEU A 90 6.48 -3.62 -14.12
C LEU A 90 7.73 -4.25 -13.50
N ASP A 91 8.19 -5.37 -14.06
CA ASP A 91 9.39 -6.07 -13.56
C ASP A 91 10.68 -5.32 -13.93
N ALA A 92 10.66 -4.56 -15.05
CA ALA A 92 11.81 -3.77 -15.47
C ALA A 92 12.01 -2.54 -14.58
N ILE A 93 10.94 -2.04 -13.94
CA ILE A 93 11.00 -0.90 -13.02
C ILE A 93 12.02 -1.16 -11.90
N HIS A 94 12.04 -2.38 -11.33
CA HIS A 94 12.98 -2.74 -10.28
C HIS A 94 14.44 -2.64 -10.77
N GLY A 95 14.74 -3.18 -11.94
CA GLY A 95 16.10 -3.11 -12.52
C GLY A 95 16.54 -1.68 -12.82
N ILE A 96 15.66 -0.86 -13.43
CA ILE A 96 15.96 0.55 -13.71
C ILE A 96 16.25 1.33 -12.43
N LEU A 97 15.47 1.06 -11.36
CA LEU A 97 15.67 1.67 -10.06
C LEU A 97 17.01 1.26 -9.43
N GLU A 98 17.35 -0.03 -9.44
CA GLU A 98 18.62 -0.51 -8.88
C GLU A 98 19.83 0.10 -9.58
N ASP A 99 19.79 0.20 -10.90
CA ASP A 99 20.87 0.80 -11.68
C ASP A 99 21.01 2.30 -11.37
N GLU A 100 19.90 3.04 -11.31
CA GLU A 100 19.94 4.46 -10.94
C GLU A 100 20.37 4.68 -9.47
N MET A 101 19.97 3.78 -8.56
CA MET A 101 20.40 3.82 -7.15
C MET A 101 21.91 3.61 -7.02
N LYS A 102 22.49 2.65 -7.76
CA LYS A 102 23.94 2.43 -7.81
C LYS A 102 24.66 3.66 -8.36
N ASN A 103 24.15 4.28 -9.42
CA ASN A 103 24.74 5.49 -10.00
C ASN A 103 24.77 6.66 -9.01
N ARG A 104 23.89 6.68 -8.01
CA ARG A 104 23.81 7.70 -6.95
C ARG A 104 24.37 7.25 -5.61
N SER A 105 25.11 6.13 -5.57
CA SER A 105 25.72 5.57 -4.36
C SER A 105 24.71 5.27 -3.24
N ILE A 106 23.47 4.89 -3.59
CA ILE A 106 22.47 4.42 -2.64
C ILE A 106 22.64 2.91 -2.48
N THR A 107 23.09 2.47 -1.31
CA THR A 107 23.42 1.06 -1.03
C THR A 107 22.29 0.28 -0.36
N GLU A 108 21.15 0.91 -0.10
CA GLU A 108 19.99 0.25 0.52
C GLU A 108 19.25 -0.63 -0.49
N GLU A 109 18.56 -1.64 0.00
CA GLU A 109 17.73 -2.53 -0.82
C GLU A 109 16.29 -2.02 -0.88
N VAL A 110 15.65 -2.19 -2.04
CA VAL A 110 14.23 -1.90 -2.20
C VAL A 110 13.40 -3.05 -1.65
N LYS A 111 12.58 -2.78 -0.62
CA LYS A 111 11.68 -3.77 -0.01
C LYS A 111 10.29 -3.77 -0.63
N LYS A 112 9.81 -2.59 -1.03
CA LYS A 112 8.48 -2.40 -1.61
C LYS A 112 8.50 -1.27 -2.62
N ILE A 113 7.80 -1.41 -3.73
CA ILE A 113 7.56 -0.34 -4.70
C ILE A 113 6.06 -0.09 -4.78
N ILE A 114 5.65 1.15 -4.55
CA ILE A 114 4.32 1.63 -4.88
C ILE A 114 4.45 2.43 -6.17
N ALA A 115 4.02 1.85 -7.28
CA ALA A 115 4.12 2.43 -8.61
C ALA A 115 2.76 2.96 -9.07
N ILE A 116 2.71 4.22 -9.47
CA ILE A 116 1.52 4.88 -9.99
C ILE A 116 1.83 5.36 -11.41
N LEU A 117 1.22 4.71 -12.40
CA LEU A 117 1.26 5.16 -13.78
C LEU A 117 0.13 6.15 -14.01
N GLN A 118 0.46 7.35 -14.48
CA GLN A 118 -0.51 8.40 -14.81
C GLN A 118 -0.06 9.20 -16.03
N ALA A 119 -1.00 9.83 -16.72
CA ALA A 119 -0.72 10.80 -17.77
C ALA A 119 -0.61 12.21 -17.15
N ILE A 120 0.46 12.94 -17.46
CA ILE A 120 0.68 14.32 -17.06
C ILE A 120 1.19 15.10 -18.26
N ASN A 121 0.48 16.15 -18.68
CA ASN A 121 0.77 16.95 -19.87
C ASN A 121 0.94 16.09 -21.13
N GLY A 122 0.10 15.07 -21.30
CA GLY A 122 0.16 14.11 -22.41
C GLY A 122 1.32 13.13 -22.36
N LYS A 123 2.13 13.11 -21.29
CA LYS A 123 3.23 12.16 -21.09
C LYS A 123 2.88 11.12 -20.03
N LYS A 124 3.28 9.87 -20.26
CA LYS A 124 3.10 8.78 -19.31
C LYS A 124 4.24 8.76 -18.30
N ILE A 125 3.91 9.05 -17.04
CA ILE A 125 4.86 9.15 -15.95
C ILE A 125 4.58 8.08 -14.90
N TRP A 126 5.61 7.32 -14.58
CA TRP A 126 5.65 6.40 -13.46
C TRP A 126 6.11 7.13 -12.21
N ASN A 127 5.21 7.27 -11.24
CA ASN A 127 5.51 7.83 -9.94
C ASN A 127 5.69 6.69 -8.94
N LEU A 128 6.93 6.50 -8.52
CA LEU A 128 7.36 5.38 -7.71
C LEU A 128 7.66 5.89 -6.31
N ASN A 129 7.04 5.30 -5.30
CA ASN A 129 7.45 5.44 -3.92
C ASN A 129 8.02 4.10 -3.45
N CYS A 130 9.34 4.05 -3.29
CA CYS A 130 10.06 2.85 -2.91
C CYS A 130 10.39 2.89 -1.42
N VAL A 131 10.00 1.86 -0.68
CA VAL A 131 10.41 1.68 0.72
C VAL A 131 11.72 0.92 0.71
N LEU A 132 12.75 1.52 1.32
CA LEU A 132 14.09 0.96 1.40
C LEU A 132 14.32 0.26 2.75
N SER A 133 15.31 -0.63 2.80
CA SER A 133 15.69 -1.37 4.01
C SER A 133 16.10 -0.47 5.19
N GLY A 134 16.57 0.75 4.92
CA GLY A 134 17.03 1.73 5.91
C GLY A 134 15.94 2.65 6.49
N MET A 135 14.66 2.28 6.43
CA MET A 135 13.52 3.13 6.84
C MET A 135 13.48 4.49 6.10
N SER A 136 13.97 4.50 4.86
CA SER A 136 13.91 5.64 3.96
C SER A 136 12.93 5.37 2.83
N ILE A 137 12.34 6.45 2.29
CA ILE A 137 11.45 6.41 1.14
C ILE A 137 12.17 7.09 -0.01
N LEU A 138 12.29 6.39 -1.13
CA LEU A 138 12.81 6.91 -2.37
C LEU A 138 11.63 7.24 -3.29
N LYS A 139 11.48 8.51 -3.62
CA LYS A 139 10.51 9.00 -4.59
C LYS A 139 11.18 9.11 -5.94
N VAL A 140 10.63 8.44 -6.95
CA VAL A 140 11.21 8.41 -8.29
C VAL A 140 10.13 8.71 -9.30
N HIS A 141 10.42 9.62 -10.23
CA HIS A 141 9.58 9.90 -11.38
C HIS A 141 10.30 9.39 -12.60
N LEU A 142 9.67 8.47 -13.30
CA LEU A 142 10.24 7.80 -14.45
C LEU A 142 9.36 8.06 -15.67
N ASP A 143 9.98 8.39 -16.79
CA ASP A 143 9.29 8.59 -18.06
C ASP A 143 9.09 7.27 -18.79
N ASP A 144 7.85 6.95 -19.17
CA ASP A 144 7.55 5.67 -19.81
C ASP A 144 8.20 5.53 -21.20
N GLU A 145 8.25 6.61 -21.98
CA GLU A 145 8.75 6.60 -23.35
C GLU A 145 10.28 6.46 -23.40
N SER A 146 11.01 7.35 -22.70
CA SER A 146 12.48 7.33 -22.68
C SER A 146 13.07 6.31 -21.72
N LYS A 147 12.29 5.77 -20.79
CA LYS A 147 12.74 4.89 -19.70
C LYS A 147 13.78 5.52 -18.78
N THR A 148 13.81 6.85 -18.73
CA THR A 148 14.77 7.60 -17.92
C THR A 148 14.15 8.08 -16.61
N VAL A 149 15.00 8.19 -15.59
CA VAL A 149 14.61 8.77 -14.30
C VAL A 149 14.66 10.29 -14.40
N LEU A 150 13.49 10.92 -14.42
CA LEU A 150 13.33 12.37 -14.48
C LEU A 150 13.69 13.02 -13.14
N LYS A 151 13.31 12.37 -12.04
CA LYS A 151 13.48 12.89 -10.69
C LYS A 151 13.67 11.75 -9.71
N MET A 152 14.60 11.90 -8.77
CA MET A 152 14.80 10.95 -7.68
C MET A 152 15.14 11.72 -6.40
N GLU A 153 14.33 11.51 -5.36
CA GLU A 153 14.44 12.16 -4.05
C GLU A 153 14.40 11.10 -2.95
N LYS A 154 15.44 11.05 -2.12
CA LYS A 154 15.46 10.22 -0.91
C LYS A 154 14.98 11.06 0.28
N SER A 155 14.07 10.52 1.08
CA SER A 155 13.58 11.16 2.30
C SER A 155 13.51 10.14 3.43
N SER A 156 13.83 10.55 4.66
CA SER A 156 13.65 9.69 5.82
C SER A 156 12.17 9.65 6.21
N ILE A 157 11.67 8.51 6.70
CA ILE A 157 10.33 8.43 7.29
C ILE A 157 10.18 9.44 8.45
N LEU A 158 11.26 9.73 9.18
CA LEU A 158 11.27 10.74 10.25
C LEU A 158 10.96 12.14 9.73
N ASP A 159 11.34 12.47 8.49
CA ASP A 159 11.05 13.78 7.89
C ASP A 159 9.56 13.94 7.60
N TYR A 160 8.87 12.85 7.25
CA TYR A 160 7.42 12.83 7.08
C TYR A 160 6.67 12.94 8.40
N VAL A 161 7.14 12.24 9.44
CA VAL A 161 6.56 12.34 10.79
C VAL A 161 6.68 13.77 11.33
N LYS A 162 7.84 14.43 11.14
CA LYS A 162 8.01 15.85 11.51
C LYS A 162 7.12 16.80 10.72
N LYS A 163 6.85 16.50 9.45
CA LYS A 163 5.97 17.30 8.57
C LYS A 163 4.47 17.04 8.80
N MET A 164 4.12 16.02 9.58
CA MET A 164 2.74 15.75 10.01
C MET A 164 2.59 16.00 11.53
N PRO A 165 2.68 17.26 12.03
CA PRO A 165 2.57 17.54 13.45
C PRO A 165 1.17 17.35 14.07
N ALA A 166 0.21 16.71 13.39
CA ALA A 166 -1.20 16.70 13.80
C ALA A 166 -1.85 15.32 14.06
N MET A 167 -1.09 14.22 14.14
CA MET A 167 -1.68 12.89 14.42
C MET A 167 -1.06 12.11 15.58
N LEU A 168 -0.05 12.68 16.26
CA LEU A 168 0.38 12.12 17.55
C LEU A 168 -0.46 12.79 18.64
N PRO A 169 -1.12 12.04 19.54
CA PRO A 169 -1.69 12.61 20.75
C PRO A 169 -0.52 13.24 21.51
N GLN A 170 -0.43 14.56 21.48
CA GLN A 170 0.51 15.29 22.31
C GLN A 170 0.21 14.88 23.75
N LYS A 171 1.20 14.26 24.39
CA LYS A 171 1.22 14.19 25.85
C LYS A 171 1.08 15.62 26.33
N ALA A 172 0.06 15.84 27.16
CA ALA A 172 -0.22 17.10 27.81
C ALA A 172 1.07 17.67 28.41
N ASP A 173 1.53 18.78 27.84
CA ASP A 173 2.37 19.71 28.56
C ASP A 173 1.49 20.92 28.88
N ASN A 174 1.40 21.21 30.18
CA ASN A 174 0.51 22.22 30.72
C ASN A 174 1.02 23.61 30.33
N GLY A 175 0.37 24.26 29.38
CA GLY A 175 0.69 25.64 29.03
C GLY A 175 -0.26 26.24 28.00
N GLU A 176 -1.39 26.74 28.47
CA GLU A 176 -2.23 27.80 27.88
C GLU A 176 -2.19 27.97 26.35
N LEU A 177 -2.97 27.16 25.62
CA LEU A 177 -3.54 27.58 24.33
C LEU A 177 -4.80 26.74 24.02
N GLY A 178 -5.69 26.67 25.00
CA GLY A 178 -6.96 25.95 24.94
C GLY A 178 -8.15 26.88 24.82
N LYS A 179 -8.26 27.64 23.72
CA LYS A 179 -9.54 28.20 23.27
C LYS A 179 -9.52 28.24 21.75
N ILE A 180 -10.03 27.18 21.14
CA ILE A 180 -10.79 27.09 19.87
C ILE A 180 -10.66 25.63 19.44
N MET A 181 -11.62 24.79 19.85
CA MET A 181 -12.25 23.73 19.05
C MET A 181 -13.03 22.73 19.95
N GLY A 182 -14.34 22.69 19.70
CA GLY A 182 -15.28 21.57 19.84
C GLY A 182 -15.18 20.62 21.05
N GLN A 183 -16.15 20.72 21.95
CA GLN A 183 -16.38 19.76 23.05
C GLN A 183 -16.84 18.35 22.58
N ASP A 184 -17.13 18.16 21.28
CA ASP A 184 -17.61 16.87 20.75
C ASP A 184 -16.50 15.87 20.39
N SER A 185 -15.25 16.31 20.14
CA SER A 185 -14.18 15.39 19.71
C SER A 185 -13.50 14.62 20.85
N GLU A 186 -13.56 15.11 22.09
CA GLU A 186 -12.82 14.52 23.20
C GLU A 186 -13.46 13.21 23.70
N LYS A 187 -14.79 13.10 23.60
CA LYS A 187 -15.54 11.92 24.01
C LYS A 187 -15.32 10.75 23.03
N ASP A 188 -15.38 11.04 21.73
CA ASP A 188 -15.13 10.06 20.67
C ASP A 188 -13.69 9.54 20.67
N ILE A 189 -12.71 10.40 20.98
CA ILE A 189 -11.31 10.00 21.10
C ILE A 189 -11.11 9.11 22.34
N LYS A 190 -11.73 9.43 23.48
CA LYS A 190 -11.66 8.60 24.70
C LYS A 190 -12.30 7.23 24.51
N GLU A 191 -13.40 7.14 23.76
CA GLU A 191 -14.02 5.84 23.44
C GLU A 191 -13.12 5.00 22.51
N LYS A 192 -12.54 5.59 21.47
CA LYS A 192 -11.60 4.88 20.58
C LYS A 192 -10.36 4.37 21.32
N ILE A 193 -9.81 5.15 22.26
CA ILE A 193 -8.67 4.73 23.10
C ILE A 193 -9.05 3.52 23.98
N LYS A 194 -10.25 3.51 24.57
CA LYS A 194 -10.73 2.36 25.37
C LYS A 194 -10.91 1.10 24.52
N SER A 195 -11.42 1.24 23.30
CA SER A 195 -11.55 0.12 22.36
C SER A 195 -10.19 -0.48 22.00
N ILE A 196 -9.19 0.36 21.70
CA ILE A 196 -7.82 -0.11 21.38
C ILE A 196 -7.20 -0.84 22.56
N GLN A 197 -7.28 -0.30 23.78
CA GLN A 197 -6.75 -0.94 24.99
C GLN A 197 -7.42 -2.30 25.29
N SER A 198 -8.70 -2.45 24.94
CA SER A 198 -9.44 -3.70 25.11
C SER A 198 -8.95 -4.76 24.10
N ILE A 199 -8.73 -4.37 22.85
CA ILE A 199 -8.18 -5.24 21.80
C ILE A 199 -6.75 -5.68 22.14
N GLU A 200 -5.88 -4.77 22.60
CA GLU A 200 -4.52 -5.11 23.02
C GLU A 200 -4.51 -6.14 24.17
N LYS A 201 -5.44 -6.00 25.11
CA LYS A 201 -5.59 -6.94 26.23
C LYS A 201 -6.09 -8.32 25.77
N GLU A 202 -6.95 -8.38 24.75
CA GLU A 202 -7.40 -9.64 24.17
C GLU A 202 -6.29 -10.34 23.38
N LEU A 203 -5.56 -9.59 22.55
CA LEU A 203 -4.42 -10.11 21.80
C LEU A 203 -3.35 -10.71 22.74
N LYS A 204 -3.00 -10.00 23.81
CA LYS A 204 -2.00 -10.48 24.78
C LYS A 204 -2.45 -11.77 25.47
N LYS A 205 -3.74 -11.90 25.81
CA LYS A 205 -4.29 -13.13 26.38
C LYS A 205 -4.25 -14.29 25.37
N GLU A 206 -4.45 -14.01 24.09
CA GLU A 206 -4.41 -15.02 23.04
C GLU A 206 -2.97 -15.50 22.80
N GLU A 207 -2.00 -14.58 22.77
CA GLU A 207 -0.57 -14.91 22.72
C GLU A 207 -0.12 -15.80 23.88
N GLU A 208 -0.56 -15.49 25.11
CA GLU A 208 -0.25 -16.30 26.30
C GLU A 208 -0.83 -17.72 26.19
N LYS A 209 -2.06 -17.87 25.66
CA LYS A 209 -2.66 -19.19 25.41
C LYS A 209 -1.87 -20.01 24.40
N TYR A 210 -1.49 -19.44 23.26
CA TYR A 210 -0.69 -20.14 22.26
C TYR A 210 0.70 -20.52 22.80
N ALA A 211 1.33 -19.66 23.60
CA ALA A 211 2.60 -19.96 24.25
C ALA A 211 2.49 -21.13 25.24
N GLU A 212 1.39 -21.24 26.00
CA GLU A 212 1.13 -22.39 26.88
C GLU A 212 0.87 -23.69 26.10
N GLU A 213 0.12 -23.63 25.00
CA GLU A 213 -0.12 -24.79 24.15
C GLU A 213 1.18 -25.33 23.54
N LEU A 214 2.08 -24.45 23.11
CA LEU A 214 3.40 -24.84 22.62
C LEU A 214 4.24 -25.52 23.71
N LYS A 215 4.23 -24.99 24.94
CA LYS A 215 4.92 -25.63 26.09
C LYS A 215 4.33 -27.01 26.43
N LYS A 216 3.00 -27.18 26.33
CA LYS A 216 2.33 -28.47 26.57
C LYS A 216 2.63 -29.50 25.47
N LYS A 217 2.73 -29.07 24.20
CA LYS A 217 3.11 -29.94 23.07
C LYS A 217 4.59 -30.37 23.14
N GLY A 218 5.49 -29.50 23.62
CA GLY A 218 6.89 -29.83 23.84
C GLY A 218 7.10 -30.94 24.90
N LYS A 219 6.42 -30.85 26.05
CA LYS A 219 6.57 -31.84 27.14
C LYS A 219 6.01 -33.24 26.83
N LYS A 220 5.10 -33.38 25.86
CA LYS A 220 4.57 -34.70 25.45
C LYS A 220 5.53 -35.49 24.54
N LYS A 221 6.47 -34.83 23.85
CA LYS A 221 7.46 -35.51 23.01
C LYS A 221 8.56 -36.20 23.82
N ASP A 222 8.99 -35.60 24.94
CA ASP A 222 10.07 -36.17 25.75
C ASP A 222 9.67 -37.38 26.61
N LYS A 223 8.38 -37.55 26.95
CA LYS A 223 7.92 -38.74 27.70
C LYS A 223 7.73 -40.00 26.86
N SER A 224 7.67 -39.89 25.53
CA SER A 224 7.47 -41.07 24.65
C SER A 224 8.78 -41.79 24.28
N THR A 225 9.93 -41.20 24.60
CA THR A 225 11.25 -41.73 24.21
C THR A 225 11.92 -42.55 25.31
N THR A 226 11.46 -42.46 26.56
CA THR A 226 12.08 -43.15 27.71
C THR A 226 11.49 -44.55 27.99
N GLU A 227 10.35 -44.92 27.40
CA GLU A 227 9.68 -46.21 27.67
C GLU A 227 10.06 -47.36 26.71
N LYS A 228 10.94 -47.14 25.74
CA LYS A 228 11.35 -48.18 24.76
C LYS A 228 12.66 -48.91 25.07
N GLN A 229 13.32 -48.65 26.20
CA GLN A 229 14.62 -49.27 26.55
C GLN A 229 14.60 -50.38 27.62
N THR A 230 13.45 -50.73 28.20
CA THR A 230 13.37 -51.74 29.30
C THR A 230 12.67 -53.07 28.94
N LYS A 231 12.63 -53.46 27.66
CA LYS A 231 12.03 -54.74 27.22
C LYS A 231 12.91 -55.58 26.28
N LYS A 232 14.22 -55.60 26.51
CA LYS A 232 15.15 -56.54 25.86
C LYS A 232 16.21 -57.02 26.85
N GLU A 233 15.81 -57.93 27.73
CA GLU A 233 16.65 -58.99 28.29
C GLU A 233 15.79 -60.27 28.37
#